data_AF-A0A160T619-F1
#
_entry.id   AF-A0A160T619-F1
#
_cell.length_a   1.000
_cell.length_b   1.000
_cell.length_c   1.000
_cell.angle_alpha   90.00
_cell.angle_beta   90.00
_cell.angle_gamma   90.00
#
_symmetry.space_group_name_H-M   'P 1'
#
loop_
_entity.id
_entity.type
_entity.pdbx_description
1 polymer ?
#
loop_
_entity_poly.entity_id
_entity_poly.type
_entity_poly.pdbx_seq_one_letter_code
_entity_poly.pdbx_strand_id
1 'polypeptide(L)'
;MNNQRKDLCSFCGGDGFEERRVDYLYSHDGSYLLVPNTPMEVCLACGMVYYDAAVLKEIERRFFAIQGHLEEPDEYLNVPTVAYA
;
A
#
# COMPACT_ATOMS: atom_id res chain seq x y z
N MET A 1 -23.67 -4.29 4.92
CA MET A 1 -24.15 -2.92 4.63
C MET A 1 -23.52 -2.48 3.31
N ASN A 2 -24.31 -2.47 2.24
CA ASN A 2 -23.87 -1.99 0.92
C ASN A 2 -23.84 -0.47 0.92
N ASN A 3 -22.65 0.10 1.04
CA ASN A 3 -22.43 1.53 0.97
C ASN A 3 -22.01 1.90 -0.46
N GLN A 4 -22.97 2.06 -1.38
CA GLN A 4 -22.68 2.55 -2.73
C GLN A 4 -22.43 4.06 -2.69
N ARG A 5 -21.21 4.46 -2.29
CA ARG A 5 -20.65 5.76 -2.67
C ARG A 5 -20.23 5.62 -4.14
N LYS A 6 -20.84 6.39 -5.05
CA LYS A 6 -20.29 6.59 -6.39
C LYS A 6 -19.06 7.48 -6.26
N ASP A 7 -17.98 6.91 -5.79
CA ASP A 7 -16.70 7.60 -5.81
C ASP A 7 -16.28 7.69 -7.26
N LEU A 8 -16.32 8.89 -7.82
CA LEU A 8 -15.69 9.17 -9.10
C LEU A 8 -14.18 9.27 -8.87
N CYS A 9 -13.41 8.84 -9.85
CA CYS A 9 -11.96 9.00 -9.83
C CYS A 9 -11.61 10.47 -9.69
N SER A 10 -10.94 10.85 -8.60
CA SER A 10 -10.50 12.22 -8.33
C SER A 10 -9.57 12.78 -9.40
N PHE A 11 -8.96 11.90 -10.21
CA PHE A 11 -8.07 12.28 -11.30
C PHE A 11 -8.79 12.45 -12.65
N CYS A 12 -9.58 11.46 -13.08
CA CYS A 12 -10.20 11.45 -14.43
C CYS A 12 -11.73 11.51 -14.46
N GLY A 13 -12.40 11.41 -13.31
CA GLY A 13 -13.86 11.39 -13.20
C GLY A 13 -14.55 10.08 -13.58
N GLY A 14 -13.81 9.02 -13.94
CA GLY A 14 -14.38 7.71 -14.22
C GLY A 14 -15.00 7.05 -12.98
N ASP A 15 -15.99 6.18 -13.17
CA ASP A 15 -16.77 5.52 -12.08
C ASP A 15 -16.49 4.02 -11.94
N GLY A 16 -15.65 3.45 -12.82
CA GLY A 16 -15.23 2.07 -12.78
C GLY A 16 -13.99 1.87 -11.93
N PHE A 17 -14.11 1.04 -10.89
CA PHE A 17 -13.03 0.65 -10.00
C PHE A 17 -12.98 -0.86 -9.84
N GLU A 18 -11.78 -1.36 -9.58
CA GLU A 18 -11.53 -2.76 -9.25
C GLU A 18 -10.65 -2.83 -8.01
N GLU A 19 -11.06 -3.65 -7.03
CA GLU A 19 -10.22 -4.01 -5.90
C GLU A 19 -9.12 -4.98 -6.34
N ARG A 20 -7.90 -4.71 -5.93
CA ARG A 20 -6.72 -5.55 -6.17
C ARG A 20 -5.93 -5.72 -4.88
N ARG A 21 -5.08 -6.73 -4.87
CA ARG A 21 -4.12 -7.00 -3.81
C ARG A 21 -2.72 -6.94 -4.40
N VAL A 22 -1.85 -6.13 -3.80
CA VAL A 22 -0.47 -5.95 -4.26
C VAL A 22 0.50 -5.93 -3.09
N ASP A 23 1.77 -6.14 -3.39
CA ASP A 23 2.82 -5.94 -2.40
C ASP A 23 3.15 -4.45 -2.33
N TYR A 24 2.99 -3.87 -1.14
CA TYR A 24 3.25 -2.45 -0.89
C TYR A 24 4.60 -2.29 -0.20
N LEU A 25 5.50 -1.52 -0.80
CA LEU A 25 6.80 -1.20 -0.21
C LEU A 25 6.72 0.17 0.47
N TYR A 26 6.67 0.19 1.79
CA TYR A 26 6.81 1.41 2.57
C TYR A 26 8.29 1.71 2.80
N SER A 27 8.71 2.96 2.59
CA SER A 27 10.09 3.41 2.82
C SER A 27 10.12 4.70 3.62
N HIS A 28 10.96 4.75 4.65
CA HIS A 28 11.21 5.95 5.45
C HIS A 28 12.65 5.92 5.99
N ASP A 29 13.39 7.01 5.83
CA ASP A 29 14.78 7.16 6.27
C ASP A 29 15.72 6.01 5.84
N GLY A 30 15.53 5.48 4.63
CA GLY A 30 16.36 4.40 4.07
C GLY A 30 16.03 3.00 4.62
N SER A 31 15.10 2.88 5.57
CA SER A 31 14.51 1.62 6.01
C SER A 31 13.28 1.28 5.18
N TYR A 32 13.01 -0.01 5.02
CA TYR A 32 11.91 -0.53 4.22
C TYR A 32 11.04 -1.51 5.02
N LEU A 33 9.74 -1.49 4.78
CA LEU A 33 8.80 -2.53 5.17
C LEU A 33 8.03 -2.99 3.94
N LEU A 34 8.18 -4.27 3.59
CA LEU A 34 7.37 -4.92 2.58
C LEU A 34 6.08 -5.41 3.23
N VAL A 35 4.94 -5.02 2.68
CA VAL A 35 3.60 -5.42 3.15
C VAL A 35 2.89 -6.17 2.02
N PRO A 36 3.04 -7.50 1.97
CA PRO A 36 2.41 -8.32 0.95
C PRO A 36 0.89 -8.23 1.03
N ASN A 37 0.21 -8.46 -0.11
CA ASN A 37 -1.25 -8.61 -0.16
C ASN A 37 -2.04 -7.41 0.40
N THR A 38 -1.49 -6.20 0.25
CA THR A 38 -2.12 -4.93 0.63
C THR A 38 -3.30 -4.62 -0.30
N PRO A 39 -4.50 -4.33 0.23
CA PRO A 39 -5.65 -3.97 -0.59
C PRO A 39 -5.51 -2.58 -1.19
N MET A 40 -5.91 -2.45 -2.45
CA MET A 40 -6.02 -1.17 -3.15
C MET A 40 -7.18 -1.20 -4.14
N GLU A 41 -7.67 -0.03 -4.52
CA GLU A 41 -8.59 0.12 -5.64
C GLU A 41 -7.87 0.76 -6.83
N VAL A 42 -8.17 0.30 -8.04
CA VAL A 42 -7.65 0.89 -9.28
C VAL A 42 -8.80 1.40 -10.13
N CYS A 43 -8.69 2.65 -10.56
CA CYS A 43 -9.58 3.20 -11.59
C CYS A 43 -9.33 2.49 -12.92
N LEU A 44 -10.34 1.81 -13.45
CA LEU A 44 -10.25 1.05 -14.70
C LEU A 44 -10.05 1.93 -15.93
N ALA A 45 -10.37 3.23 -15.84
CA ALA A 45 -10.25 4.16 -16.96
C ALA A 45 -8.86 4.79 -17.10
N CYS A 46 -8.14 5.03 -15.99
CA CYS A 46 -6.86 5.77 -16.02
C CYS A 46 -5.72 5.11 -15.23
N GLY A 47 -6.00 4.05 -14.47
CA GLY A 47 -4.99 3.36 -13.67
C GLY A 47 -4.64 4.03 -12.34
N MET A 48 -5.32 5.13 -11.95
CA MET A 48 -5.11 5.75 -10.64
C MET A 48 -5.39 4.74 -9.52
N VAL A 49 -4.47 4.67 -8.55
CA VAL A 49 -4.52 3.74 -7.41
C VAL A 49 -4.97 4.49 -6.15
N TYR A 50 -5.85 3.86 -5.38
CA TYR A 50 -6.34 4.37 -4.11
C TYR A 50 -6.09 3.33 -3.02
N TYR A 51 -5.56 3.79 -1.89
CA TYR A 51 -5.42 2.99 -0.67
C TYR A 51 -6.34 3.56 0.39
N ASP A 52 -6.93 2.70 1.20
CA ASP A 52 -7.67 3.12 2.38
C ASP A 52 -6.72 3.80 3.38
N ALA A 53 -7.11 4.96 3.91
CA ALA A 53 -6.29 5.73 4.82
C ALA A 53 -5.99 4.98 6.14
N ALA A 54 -6.91 4.15 6.62
CA ALA A 54 -6.69 3.30 7.79
C ALA A 54 -5.64 2.21 7.50
N VAL A 55 -5.63 1.65 6.29
CA VAL A 55 -4.62 0.67 5.88
C VAL A 55 -3.23 1.31 5.86
N LEU A 56 -3.07 2.49 5.24
CA LEU A 56 -1.78 3.17 5.20
C LEU A 56 -1.27 3.58 6.59
N LYS A 57 -2.18 4.06 7.46
CA LYS A 57 -1.84 4.42 8.85
C LYS A 57 -1.39 3.20 9.67
N GLU A 58 -2.01 2.05 9.47
CA GLU A 58 -1.60 0.83 10.16
C GLU A 58 -0.22 0.33 9.66
N ILE A 59 0.04 0.43 8.36
CA ILE A 59 1.36 0.12 7.79
C ILE A 59 2.44 1.01 8.40
N GLU A 60 2.20 2.33 8.46
CA GLU A 60 3.13 3.29 9.08
C GLU A 60 3.34 3.00 10.58
N ARG A 61 2.26 2.72 11.33
CA ARG A 61 2.34 2.37 12.75
C ARG A 61 3.20 1.12 12.96
N ARG A 62 2.97 0.05 12.19
CA ARG A 62 3.77 -1.18 12.26
C ARG A 62 5.22 -0.94 11.88
N PHE A 63 5.48 -0.13 10.85
CA PHE A 63 6.85 0.24 10.48
C PHE A 63 7.62 0.82 11.67
N PHE A 64 7.08 1.83 12.34
CA PHE A 64 7.75 2.43 13.49
C PHE A 64 7.83 1.50 14.70
N ALA A 65 6.82 0.66 14.93
CA ALA A 65 6.87 -0.35 16.00
C ALA A 65 7.97 -1.39 15.76
N ILE A 66 8.15 -1.85 14.52
CA ILE A 66 9.20 -2.80 14.14
C ILE A 66 10.59 -2.16 14.25
N GLN A 67 10.77 -0.94 13.73
CA GLN A 67 12.04 -0.21 13.87
C GLN A 67 12.38 0.10 15.34
N GLY A 68 11.37 0.31 16.17
CA GLY A 68 11.50 0.52 17.61
C GLY A 68 11.59 -0.76 18.45
N HIS A 69 11.64 -1.94 17.84
CA HIS A 69 11.66 -3.26 18.51
C HIS A 69 10.46 -3.50 19.46
N LEU A 70 9.32 -2.87 19.18
CA LEU A 70 8.06 -3.07 19.91
C LEU A 70 7.20 -4.18 19.30
N GLU A 71 7.42 -4.48 18.01
CA GLU A 71 6.80 -5.57 17.27
C GLU A 71 7.86 -6.30 16.45
N GLU A 72 7.68 -7.61 16.25
CA GLU A 72 8.49 -8.38 15.30
C GLU A 72 7.78 -8.45 13.95
N PRO A 73 8.50 -8.37 12.82
CA PRO A 73 7.91 -8.64 11.52
C PRO A 73 7.62 -10.13 11.37
N ASP A 74 6.70 -10.43 10.45
CA ASP A 74 6.32 -11.81 10.14
C ASP A 74 7.50 -12.61 9.52
N GLU A 75 8.32 -11.94 8.71
CA GLU A 75 9.53 -12.51 8.08
C GLU A 75 10.52 -11.40 7.70
N TYR A 76 11.82 -11.73 7.66
CA TYR A 76 12.86 -10.87 7.08
C TYR A 76 13.33 -11.42 5.73
N LEU A 77 13.34 -10.56 4.71
CA LEU A 77 13.80 -10.91 3.36
C LEU A 77 15.23 -10.39 3.11
N ASN A 78 16.10 -11.25 2.58
CA ASN A 78 17.41 -10.84 2.07
C ASN A 78 17.30 -10.49 0.58
N VAL A 79 17.41 -9.22 0.24
CA VAL A 79 17.25 -8.73 -1.14
C VAL A 79 18.59 -8.29 -1.73
N PRO A 80 19.10 -8.96 -2.78
CA PRO A 80 20.28 -8.48 -3.49
C PRO A 80 19.95 -7.19 -4.25
N THR A 81 20.87 -6.23 -4.25
CA THR A 81 20.73 -4.97 -5.00
C THR A 81 21.82 -4.86 -6.05
N VAL A 82 21.48 -4.27 -7.20
CA VAL A 82 22.42 -3.95 -8.28
C VAL A 82 22.06 -2.57 -8.82
N ALA A 83 23.06 -1.71 -8.99
CA ALA A 83 22.88 -0.43 -9.65
C ALA A 83 22.85 -0.64 -11.17
N TYR A 84 21.87 -0.04 -11.85
CA TYR A 84 21.91 0.10 -13.31
C TYR A 84 22.83 1.26 -13.67
N ALA A 85 23.79 1.02 -14.58
CA ALA A 85 24.79 1.99 -15.03
C ALA A 85 24.27 2.85 -16.17
#